data_AF-A0A947TA50-F1
#
_entry.id   AF-A0A947TA50-F1
#
_cell.length_a   1.000
_cell.length_b   1.000
_cell.length_c   1.000
_cell.angle_alpha   90.00
_cell.angle_beta   90.00
_cell.angle_gamma   90.00
#
_symmetry.space_group_name_H-M   'P 1'
#
loop_
_entity.id
_entity.type
_entity.pdbx_description
1 polymer ?
#
loop_
_entity_poly.entity_id
_entity_poly.type
_entity_poly.pdbx_seq_one_letter_code
_entity_poly.pdbx_strand_id
1 'polypeptide(L)'
;MTRIAICAPATPIKRKLAQRVTALAAEGYPQLELSFHEQCFVSEGHFAGSDAIRLAALLECANDPGFDAVWFAKGGYGSNRIARAALAGMDEHAARKSYLGYSDCGTLLGALYRAGIGQPAHAPMPVDLKREGGEAAVRRALDWLAGDPSGKEESVGGEPVVAFNLMT
;
A
#
# COMPACT_ATOMS: atom_id res chain seq x y z
N MET A 1 -9.98 16.25 2.25
CA MET A 1 -9.93 15.14 1.28
C MET A 1 -8.66 14.39 1.58
N THR A 2 -8.76 13.10 1.93
CA THR A 2 -7.59 12.25 2.22
C THR A 2 -6.99 11.80 0.90
N ARG A 3 -5.69 12.02 0.70
CA ARG A 3 -4.99 11.75 -0.56
C ARG A 3 -4.10 10.52 -0.40
N ILE A 4 -4.28 9.53 -1.26
CA ILE A 4 -3.63 8.23 -1.16
C ILE A 4 -2.80 7.98 -2.40
N ALA A 5 -1.49 7.87 -2.22
CA ALA A 5 -0.59 7.41 -3.27
C ALA A 5 -0.61 5.88 -3.35
N ILE A 6 -0.62 5.34 -4.57
CA ILE A 6 -0.56 3.90 -4.82
C ILE A 6 0.65 3.58 -5.68
N CYS A 7 1.57 2.76 -5.17
CA CYS A 7 2.76 2.28 -5.88
C CYS A 7 2.86 0.74 -5.81
N ALA A 8 3.67 0.14 -6.68
CA ALA A 8 3.84 -1.32 -6.75
C ALA A 8 5.28 -1.72 -6.34
N PRO A 9 5.57 -1.93 -5.05
CA PRO A 9 6.94 -2.19 -4.58
C PRO A 9 7.52 -3.55 -5.05
N ALA A 10 6.66 -4.43 -5.58
CA ALA A 10 7.06 -5.74 -6.10
C ALA A 10 6.60 -5.97 -7.55
N THR A 11 5.34 -6.41 -7.75
CA THR A 11 4.85 -6.86 -9.07
C THR A 11 3.77 -5.93 -9.63
N PRO A 12 3.61 -5.81 -10.96
CA PRO A 12 2.71 -4.81 -11.54
C PRO A 12 1.24 -5.19 -11.42
N ILE A 13 0.39 -4.17 -11.44
CA ILE A 13 -1.07 -4.27 -11.54
C ILE A 13 -1.53 -3.84 -12.94
N LYS A 14 -2.68 -4.36 -13.39
CA LYS A 14 -3.26 -3.97 -14.68
C LYS A 14 -3.97 -2.62 -14.57
N ARG A 15 -3.76 -1.72 -15.54
CA ARG A 15 -4.42 -0.40 -15.59
C ARG A 15 -5.94 -0.47 -15.51
N LYS A 16 -6.57 -1.45 -16.18
CA LYS A 16 -8.02 -1.71 -16.10
C LYS A 16 -8.49 -2.03 -14.67
N LEU A 17 -7.66 -2.71 -13.88
CA LEU A 17 -7.99 -3.01 -12.48
C LEU A 17 -7.86 -1.75 -11.60
N ALA A 18 -6.79 -0.97 -11.78
CA ALA A 18 -6.62 0.31 -11.09
C ALA A 18 -7.80 1.26 -11.37
N GLN A 19 -8.22 1.39 -12.63
CA GLN A 19 -9.40 2.19 -13.02
C GLN A 19 -10.68 1.74 -12.32
N ARG A 20 -10.89 0.42 -12.15
CA ARG A 20 -12.05 -0.11 -11.41
C ARG A 20 -11.98 0.24 -9.92
N VAL A 21 -10.79 0.20 -9.31
CA VAL A 21 -10.61 0.61 -7.91
C VAL A 21 -10.86 2.11 -7.75
N THR A 22 -10.35 2.94 -8.67
CA THR A 22 -10.62 4.38 -8.68
C THR A 22 -12.11 4.68 -8.84
N ALA A 23 -12.82 3.98 -9.74
CA ALA A 23 -14.26 4.15 -9.92
C ALA A 23 -15.05 3.76 -8.66
N LEU A 24 -14.70 2.63 -8.04
CA LEU A 24 -15.28 2.19 -6.78
C LEU A 24 -15.10 3.22 -5.65
N ALA A 25 -13.91 3.81 -5.54
CA ALA A 25 -13.63 4.87 -4.58
C ALA A 25 -14.43 6.15 -4.89
N ALA A 26 -14.51 6.57 -6.16
CA ALA A 26 -15.25 7.75 -6.56
C ALA A 26 -16.76 7.65 -6.29
N GLU A 27 -17.33 6.45 -6.39
CA GLU A 27 -18.76 6.20 -6.14
C GLU A 27 -19.09 6.18 -4.63
N GLY A 28 -18.25 5.53 -3.81
CA GLY A 28 -18.56 5.28 -2.39
C GLY A 28 -17.83 6.17 -1.39
N TYR A 29 -16.76 6.85 -1.81
CA TYR A 29 -15.80 7.51 -0.93
C TYR A 29 -15.34 8.87 -1.48
N PRO A 30 -16.26 9.85 -1.65
CA PRO A 30 -15.95 11.15 -2.25
C PRO A 30 -14.89 11.96 -1.49
N GLN A 31 -14.61 11.61 -0.23
CA GLN A 31 -13.57 12.19 0.61
C GLN A 31 -12.17 11.63 0.33
N LEU A 32 -12.03 10.58 -0.48
CA LEU A 32 -10.75 9.94 -0.82
C LEU A 32 -10.31 10.29 -2.25
N GLU A 33 -9.02 10.62 -2.41
CA GLU A 33 -8.37 10.79 -3.71
C GLU A 33 -7.34 9.66 -3.91
N LEU A 34 -7.55 8.81 -4.91
CA LEU A 34 -6.61 7.73 -5.22
C LEU A 34 -5.70 8.12 -6.39
N SER A 35 -4.39 8.13 -6.16
CA SER A 35 -3.37 8.46 -7.16
C SER A 35 -2.46 7.25 -7.42
N PHE A 36 -2.74 6.49 -8.47
CA PHE A 36 -1.85 5.41 -8.92
C PHE A 36 -0.63 5.99 -9.63
N HIS A 37 0.54 5.75 -9.06
CA HIS A 37 1.81 6.07 -9.70
C HIS A 37 1.98 5.26 -10.99
N GLU A 38 2.50 5.85 -12.07
CA GLU A 38 2.66 5.18 -13.36
C GLU A 38 3.53 3.92 -13.29
N GLN A 39 4.46 3.89 -12.32
CA GLN A 39 5.27 2.71 -11.99
C GLN A 39 4.42 1.46 -11.69
N CYS A 40 3.19 1.60 -11.21
CA CYS A 40 2.26 0.48 -11.00
C CYS A 40 2.04 -0.39 -12.25
N PHE A 41 2.22 0.21 -13.43
CA PHE A 41 1.91 -0.39 -14.72
C PHE A 41 3.16 -0.76 -15.54
N VAL A 42 4.35 -0.38 -15.07
CA VAL A 42 5.62 -0.78 -15.69
C VAL A 42 5.83 -2.27 -15.46
N SER A 43 6.29 -3.00 -16.47
CA SER A 43 6.51 -4.45 -16.36
C SER A 43 7.85 -4.84 -16.95
N GLU A 44 8.74 -5.35 -16.09
CA GLU A 44 10.00 -5.98 -16.46
C GLU A 44 9.97 -7.44 -15.99
N GLY A 45 9.36 -8.30 -16.80
CA GLY A 45 9.10 -9.69 -16.45
C GLY A 45 8.19 -9.80 -15.21
N HIS A 46 8.76 -10.26 -14.09
CA HIS A 46 8.05 -10.42 -12.83
C HIS A 46 7.80 -9.09 -12.09
N PHE A 47 8.71 -8.14 -12.22
CA PHE A 47 8.74 -6.93 -11.40
C PHE A 47 8.03 -5.75 -12.06
N ALA A 48 7.53 -4.83 -11.23
CA ALA A 48 6.95 -3.56 -11.64
C ALA A 48 8.02 -2.54 -12.05
N GLY A 49 8.90 -2.92 -12.99
CA GLY A 49 10.15 -2.21 -13.30
C GLY A 49 11.32 -2.66 -12.43
N SER A 50 12.53 -2.20 -12.80
CA SER A 50 13.77 -2.47 -12.07
C SER A 50 13.72 -2.04 -10.59
N ASP A 51 14.66 -2.52 -9.76
CA ASP A 51 14.71 -2.15 -8.33
C ASP A 51 14.82 -0.64 -8.13
N ALA A 52 15.58 0.04 -9.00
CA ALA A 52 15.70 1.50 -8.99
C ALA A 52 14.36 2.19 -9.29
N ILE A 53 13.60 1.69 -10.27
CA ILE A 53 12.26 2.24 -10.60
C ILE A 53 11.28 2.04 -9.45
N ARG A 54 11.24 0.84 -8.85
CA ARG A 54 10.33 0.56 -7.72
C ARG A 54 10.71 1.35 -6.47
N LEU A 55 12.00 1.50 -6.20
CA LEU A 55 12.51 2.31 -5.10
C LEU A 55 12.17 3.78 -5.29
N ALA A 56 12.44 4.35 -6.47
CA ALA A 56 12.14 5.75 -6.77
C ALA A 56 10.65 6.05 -6.58
N ALA A 57 9.76 5.23 -7.17
CA ALA A 57 8.32 5.42 -7.01
C ALA A 57 7.85 5.31 -5.55
N LEU A 58 8.40 4.36 -4.78
CA LEU A 58 8.07 4.24 -3.36
C LEU A 58 8.51 5.48 -2.57
N LEU A 59 9.71 6.02 -2.83
CA LEU A 59 10.21 7.23 -2.17
C LEU A 59 9.43 8.48 -2.60
N GLU A 60 9.10 8.62 -3.88
CA GLU A 60 8.24 9.70 -4.38
C GLU A 60 6.88 9.69 -3.66
N CYS A 61 6.22 8.53 -3.57
CA CYS A 61 4.96 8.40 -2.84
C CYS A 61 5.10 8.64 -1.32
N ALA A 62 6.18 8.16 -0.70
CA ALA A 62 6.38 8.25 0.74
C ALA A 62 6.80 9.66 1.19
N ASN A 63 7.64 10.36 0.43
CA ASN A 63 8.20 11.64 0.82
C ASN A 63 7.36 12.84 0.34
N ASP A 64 6.42 12.64 -0.58
CA ASP A 64 5.54 13.74 -1.03
C ASP A 64 4.62 14.20 0.13
N PRO A 65 4.68 15.47 0.57
CA PRO A 65 3.81 16.02 1.61
C PRO A 65 2.33 16.06 1.23
N GLY A 66 2.00 15.92 -0.05
CA GLY A 66 0.64 15.99 -0.58
C GLY A 66 -0.18 14.73 -0.39
N PHE A 67 0.39 13.63 0.13
CA PHE A 67 -0.31 12.39 0.44
C PHE A 67 -0.37 12.11 1.93
N ASP A 68 -1.48 11.53 2.37
CA ASP A 68 -1.73 11.11 3.75
C ASP A 68 -1.39 9.62 3.95
N ALA A 69 -1.44 8.83 2.87
CA ALA A 69 -1.17 7.40 2.92
C ALA A 69 -0.49 6.87 1.65
N VAL A 70 0.26 5.78 1.80
CA VAL A 70 0.77 4.96 0.70
C VAL A 70 0.10 3.59 0.76
N TRP A 71 -0.63 3.22 -0.28
CA TRP A 71 -1.32 1.94 -0.39
C TRP A 71 -0.64 1.08 -1.45
N PHE A 72 -0.09 -0.07 -1.07
CA PHE A 72 0.63 -0.92 -2.01
C PHE A 72 -0.34 -1.60 -2.98
N ALA A 73 -0.08 -1.44 -4.28
CA ALA A 73 -0.98 -1.90 -5.33
C ALA A 73 -1.18 -3.42 -5.34
N LYS A 74 -0.08 -4.16 -5.11
CA LYS A 74 -0.01 -5.61 -5.25
C LYS A 74 1.27 -6.16 -4.62
N GLY A 75 1.16 -7.31 -3.97
CA GLY A 75 2.29 -8.11 -3.48
C GLY A 75 2.91 -9.02 -4.55
N GLY A 76 3.35 -10.20 -4.14
CA GLY A 76 4.24 -11.07 -4.92
C GLY A 76 5.70 -10.73 -4.66
N TYR A 77 6.60 -11.70 -4.82
CA TYR A 77 8.01 -11.55 -4.42
C TYR A 77 8.67 -10.27 -5.00
N GLY A 78 9.29 -9.44 -4.15
CA GLY A 78 10.20 -8.39 -4.64
C GLY A 78 10.39 -7.14 -3.80
N SER A 79 9.52 -6.86 -2.82
CA SER A 79 9.62 -5.66 -1.98
C SER A 79 10.84 -5.71 -1.04
N ASN A 80 11.25 -6.91 -0.63
CA ASN A 80 12.46 -7.14 0.15
C ASN A 80 13.73 -6.60 -0.53
N ARG A 81 13.77 -6.57 -1.87
CA ARG A 81 14.94 -6.09 -2.65
C ARG A 81 15.16 -4.58 -2.50
N ILE A 82 14.11 -3.82 -2.20
CA ILE A 82 14.17 -2.35 -2.08
C ILE A 82 14.00 -1.85 -0.64
N ALA A 83 13.53 -2.69 0.30
CA ALA A 83 13.12 -2.27 1.63
C ALA A 83 14.22 -1.50 2.41
N ARG A 84 15.45 -2.01 2.43
CA ARG A 84 16.56 -1.34 3.15
C ARG A 84 16.88 0.04 2.57
N ALA A 85 16.92 0.14 1.24
CA ALA A 85 17.21 1.41 0.56
C ALA A 85 16.05 2.41 0.73
N ALA A 86 14.81 1.92 0.72
CA ALA A 86 13.64 2.75 0.97
C ALA A 86 13.68 3.37 2.37
N LEU A 87 13.96 2.58 3.41
CA LEU A 87 14.10 3.11 4.78
C LEU A 87 15.19 4.17 4.90
N ALA A 88 16.30 4.02 4.16
CA ALA A 88 17.40 5.00 4.17
C ALA A 88 17.05 6.30 3.42
N GLY A 89 16.06 6.28 2.52
CA GLY A 89 15.64 7.42 1.72
C GLY A 89 14.35 8.10 2.19
N MET A 90 13.65 7.54 3.17
CA MET A 90 12.43 8.11 3.73
C MET A 90 12.74 9.28 4.66
N ASP A 91 12.00 10.39 4.49
CA ASP A 91 12.18 11.63 5.25
C ASP A 91 11.09 11.86 6.31
N GLU A 92 11.02 13.08 6.88
CA GLU A 92 9.99 13.38 7.89
C GLU A 92 8.55 13.29 7.36
N HIS A 93 8.31 13.45 6.06
CA HIS A 93 6.99 13.33 5.45
C HIS A 93 6.55 11.87 5.40
N ALA A 94 7.49 10.96 5.14
CA ALA A 94 7.23 9.53 5.20
C ALA A 94 6.82 9.07 6.60
N ALA A 95 7.37 9.68 7.66
CA ALA A 95 7.07 9.34 9.04
C ALA A 95 5.64 9.71 9.50
N ARG A 96 4.91 10.54 8.73
CA ARG A 96 3.56 11.01 9.07
C ARG A 96 2.44 10.29 8.31
N LYS A 97 2.77 9.28 7.50
CA LYS A 97 1.82 8.57 6.63
C LYS A 97 1.42 7.21 7.18
N SER A 98 0.25 6.75 6.74
CA SER A 98 -0.14 5.34 6.85
C SER A 98 0.41 4.54 5.66
N TYR A 99 0.83 3.30 5.91
CA TYR A 99 1.32 2.38 4.86
C TYR A 99 0.49 1.11 4.86
N LEU A 100 -0.20 0.81 3.76
CA LEU A 100 -1.19 -0.27 3.71
C LEU A 100 -0.77 -1.37 2.73
N GLY A 101 -0.90 -2.63 3.14
CA GLY A 101 -0.84 -3.77 2.24
C GLY A 101 -0.72 -5.11 2.97
N TYR A 102 -0.44 -6.18 2.23
CA TYR A 102 -0.18 -7.51 2.80
C TYR A 102 0.66 -8.38 1.85
N SER A 103 0.80 -9.68 2.16
CA SER A 103 1.64 -10.62 1.40
C SER A 103 3.08 -10.12 1.38
N ASP A 104 3.85 -10.27 0.30
CA ASP A 104 5.26 -9.83 0.22
C ASP A 104 5.53 -8.43 0.79
N CYS A 105 4.59 -7.48 0.64
CA CYS A 105 4.69 -6.13 1.19
C CYS A 105 4.75 -6.08 2.73
N GLY A 106 4.41 -7.16 3.43
CA GLY A 106 4.66 -7.32 4.87
C GLY A 106 6.14 -7.18 5.23
N THR A 107 7.06 -7.42 4.29
CA THR A 107 8.48 -7.09 4.46
C THR A 107 8.68 -5.60 4.69
N LEU A 108 8.05 -4.74 3.87
CA LEU A 108 8.09 -3.29 4.05
C LEU A 108 7.36 -2.87 5.32
N LEU A 109 6.18 -3.42 5.60
CA LEU A 109 5.42 -3.07 6.81
C LEU A 109 6.19 -3.38 8.09
N GLY A 110 6.81 -4.56 8.18
CA GLY A 110 7.65 -4.92 9.32
C GLY A 110 8.91 -4.06 9.43
N ALA A 111 9.53 -3.71 8.30
CA ALA A 111 10.70 -2.84 8.27
C ALA A 111 10.38 -1.40 8.73
N LEU A 112 9.26 -0.85 8.25
CA LEU A 112 8.73 0.46 8.66
C LEU A 112 8.40 0.47 10.15
N TYR A 113 7.71 -0.56 10.64
CA TYR A 113 7.35 -0.69 12.05
C TYR A 113 8.60 -0.71 12.94
N ARG A 114 9.60 -1.53 12.57
CA ARG A 114 10.88 -1.59 13.28
C ARG A 114 11.62 -0.25 13.30
N ALA A 115 11.49 0.54 12.23
CA ALA A 115 12.13 1.85 12.11
C ALA A 115 11.33 2.99 12.78
N GLY A 116 10.10 2.74 13.25
CA GLY A 116 9.22 3.78 13.78
C GLY A 116 8.74 4.78 12.71
N ILE A 117 8.67 4.36 11.44
CA ILE A 117 8.27 5.22 10.33
C ILE A 117 6.78 5.02 10.03
N GLY A 118 6.00 6.06 10.25
CA GLY A 118 4.58 6.11 9.89
C GLY A 118 3.72 5.11 10.67
N GLN A 119 2.59 4.76 10.07
CA GLN A 119 1.64 3.78 10.61
C GLN A 119 1.45 2.63 9.63
N PRO A 120 2.28 1.57 9.71
CA PRO A 120 2.11 0.38 8.89
C PRO A 120 0.86 -0.40 9.32
N ALA A 121 0.00 -0.72 8.36
CA ALA A 121 -1.23 -1.46 8.56
C ALA A 121 -1.32 -2.64 7.58
N HIS A 122 -1.56 -3.83 8.13
CA HIS A 122 -1.88 -4.99 7.31
C HIS A 122 -3.32 -4.85 6.79
N ALA A 123 -3.47 -4.64 5.49
CA ALA A 123 -4.76 -4.32 4.88
C ALA A 123 -4.89 -4.92 3.47
N PRO A 124 -6.13 -5.16 2.98
CA PRO A 124 -6.38 -5.53 1.60
C PRO A 124 -5.75 -4.56 0.60
N MET A 125 -5.40 -5.05 -0.59
CA MET A 125 -4.71 -4.29 -1.63
C MET A 125 -5.61 -4.08 -2.86
N PRO A 126 -5.34 -3.08 -3.72
CA PRO A 126 -6.10 -2.84 -4.96
C PRO A 126 -6.22 -4.08 -5.87
N VAL A 127 -5.20 -4.96 -5.87
CA VAL A 127 -5.22 -6.21 -6.64
C VAL A 127 -6.36 -7.16 -6.22
N ASP A 128 -6.89 -7.05 -5.01
CA ASP A 128 -7.91 -7.96 -4.48
C ASP A 128 -9.24 -7.85 -5.21
N LEU A 129 -9.54 -6.71 -5.85
CA LEU A 129 -10.76 -6.50 -6.65
C LEU A 129 -10.90 -7.49 -7.83
N LYS A 130 -9.84 -8.23 -8.18
CA LYS A 130 -9.89 -9.28 -9.20
C LYS A 130 -10.49 -10.60 -8.69
N ARG A 131 -10.59 -10.79 -7.36
CA ARG A 131 -11.06 -12.02 -6.73
C ARG A 131 -12.58 -12.04 -6.64
N GLU A 132 -13.16 -13.23 -6.54
CA GLU A 132 -14.55 -13.38 -6.10
C GLU A 132 -14.71 -12.78 -4.69
N GLY A 133 -15.75 -11.96 -4.49
CA GLY A 133 -15.91 -11.18 -3.26
C GLY A 133 -14.87 -10.07 -3.04
N GLY A 134 -14.00 -9.80 -4.02
CA GLY A 134 -12.88 -8.87 -3.90
C GLY A 134 -13.27 -7.40 -3.65
N GLU A 135 -14.48 -7.01 -4.03
CA GLU A 135 -15.00 -5.67 -3.75
C GLU A 135 -15.12 -5.41 -2.25
N ALA A 136 -15.64 -6.37 -1.47
CA ALA A 136 -15.74 -6.22 -0.01
C ALA A 136 -14.37 -6.08 0.66
N ALA A 137 -13.35 -6.77 0.14
CA ALA A 137 -11.98 -6.63 0.62
C ALA A 137 -11.43 -5.23 0.34
N VAL A 138 -11.59 -4.72 -0.87
CA VAL A 138 -11.15 -3.37 -1.24
C VAL A 138 -11.91 -2.30 -0.47
N ARG A 139 -13.23 -2.43 -0.31
CA ARG A 139 -14.05 -1.53 0.51
C ARG A 139 -13.56 -1.45 1.94
N ARG A 140 -13.21 -2.58 2.57
CA ARG A 140 -12.64 -2.58 3.93
C ARG A 140 -11.39 -1.69 4.08
N ALA A 141 -10.51 -1.69 3.08
CA ALA A 141 -9.33 -0.81 3.09
C ALA A 141 -9.74 0.67 2.87
N LEU A 142 -10.71 0.93 2.00
CA LEU A 142 -11.24 2.27 1.76
C LEU A 142 -11.99 2.83 2.97
N ASP A 143 -12.79 2.01 3.66
CA ASP A 143 -13.48 2.35 4.91
C ASP A 143 -12.46 2.81 5.96
N TRP A 144 -11.38 2.04 6.13
CA TRP A 144 -10.31 2.41 7.06
C TRP A 144 -9.59 3.71 6.66
N LEU A 145 -9.28 3.89 5.36
CA LEU A 145 -8.70 5.13 4.83
C LEU A 145 -9.64 6.33 4.97
N ALA A 146 -10.95 6.09 5.00
CA ALA A 146 -12.00 7.08 5.27
C ALA A 146 -12.21 7.35 6.78
N GLY A 147 -11.49 6.64 7.66
CA GLY A 147 -11.57 6.81 9.10
C GLY A 147 -12.57 5.89 9.81
N ASP A 148 -13.12 4.88 9.12
CA ASP A 148 -13.96 3.86 9.73
C ASP A 148 -13.14 2.64 10.20
N PRO A 149 -12.99 2.41 11.52
CA PRO A 149 -12.24 1.29 12.06
C PRO A 149 -13.02 -0.03 12.09
N SER A 150 -14.27 -0.09 11.61
CA SER A 150 -15.13 -1.27 11.65
C SER A 150 -14.53 -2.51 10.98
N GLY A 151 -13.60 -2.31 10.05
CA GLY A 151 -12.85 -3.38 9.38
C GLY A 151 -11.69 -3.98 10.18
N LYS A 152 -11.39 -3.49 11.38
CA LYS A 152 -10.33 -4.02 12.25
C LYS A 152 -10.72 -5.41 12.76
N GLU A 153 -9.75 -6.32 12.81
CA GLU A 153 -9.98 -7.68 13.32
C GLU A 153 -10.38 -7.64 14.80
N GLU A 154 -11.47 -8.33 15.16
CA GLU A 154 -12.07 -8.31 16.51
C GLU A 154 -11.11 -8.80 17.62
N SER A 155 -10.18 -9.70 17.26
CA SER A 155 -9.18 -10.25 18.17
C SER A 155 -8.13 -9.20 18.59
N VAL A 156 -8.04 -8.08 17.87
CA VAL A 156 -7.03 -7.04 18.09
C VAL A 156 -7.55 -6.00 19.08
N GLY A 157 -7.01 -6.02 20.30
CA GLY A 157 -7.31 -5.07 21.37
C GLY A 157 -6.74 -3.65 21.14
N GLY A 158 -6.47 -2.94 22.25
CA GLY A 158 -5.93 -1.57 22.23
C GLY A 158 -4.41 -1.48 22.07
N GLU A 159 -3.70 -2.60 22.23
CA GLU A 159 -2.23 -2.65 22.13
C GLU A 159 -1.75 -2.58 20.68
N PRO A 160 -0.50 -2.12 20.42
CA PRO A 160 0.11 -2.23 19.10
C PRO A 160 0.21 -3.70 18.64
N VAL A 161 -0.33 -3.99 17.46
CA VAL A 161 -0.30 -5.33 16.85
C VAL A 161 0.29 -5.25 15.45
N VAL A 162 1.10 -6.24 15.10
CA VAL A 162 1.78 -6.35 13.82
C VAL A 162 1.52 -7.73 13.21
N ALA A 163 1.27 -7.75 11.90
CA ALA A 163 1.14 -8.98 11.13
C ALA A 163 2.44 -9.22 10.36
N PHE A 164 3.08 -10.37 10.60
CA PHE A 164 4.28 -10.79 9.88
C PHE A 164 3.97 -11.97 8.97
N ASN A 165 4.56 -11.98 7.78
CA ASN A 165 4.62 -13.22 7.00
C ASN A 165 5.70 -14.12 7.61
N LEU A 166 5.32 -15.35 7.93
CA LEU A 166 6.29 -16.38 8.25
C LEU A 166 6.97 -16.81 6.94
N MET A 167 8.27 -16.55 6.84
CA MET A 167 9.11 -16.98 5.73
C MET A 167 10.01 -18.10 6.27
N THR A 168 9.95 -19.28 5.64
CA THR A 168 10.81 -20.44 5.93
C THR A 168 11.97 -20.51 4.95
#